data_AF-A0A6N1NY49-F1
#
_entry.id   AF-A0A6N1NY49-F1
#
_cell.length_a   1.000
_cell.length_b   1.000
_cell.length_c   1.000
_cell.angle_alpha   90.00
_cell.angle_beta   90.00
_cell.angle_gamma   90.00
#
_symmetry.space_group_name_H-M   'P 1'
#
loop_
_entity.id
_entity.type
_entity.pdbx_description
1 polymer ?
#
loop_
_entity_poly.entity_id
_entity_poly.type
_entity_poly.pdbx_seq_one_letter_code
_entity_poly.pdbx_strand_id
1 'polypeptide(L)'
;MNLVSNEKNRSTKISITLDSYLKKEIDNISAELGKTRSGLISDAVEYYLDFLDMTIAKRRLNDTSDEVISAKEMENFVNGMDSKL
;
A
#
# COMPACT_ATOMS: atom_id res chain seq x y z
N MET A 1 29.96 6.55 1.07
CA MET A 1 29.22 6.24 2.31
C MET A 1 27.95 7.06 2.26
N ASN A 2 26.89 6.53 1.63
CA ASN A 2 25.64 7.26 1.48
C ASN A 2 24.69 6.77 2.56
N LEU A 3 24.19 7.70 3.37
CA LEU A 3 23.26 7.44 4.45
C LEU A 3 21.99 6.86 3.84
N VAL A 4 21.78 5.54 3.97
CA VAL A 4 20.43 4.98 3.89
C VAL A 4 19.64 5.71 4.96
N SER A 5 18.76 6.59 4.51
CA SER A 5 17.82 7.31 5.35
C SER A 5 17.15 6.29 6.25
N ASN A 6 17.45 6.40 7.54
CA ASN A 6 16.73 5.73 8.60
C ASN A 6 15.31 6.31 8.57
N GLU A 7 14.47 5.82 7.66
CA GLU A 7 13.03 6.07 7.68
C GLU A 7 12.47 5.36 8.90
N LYS A 8 12.67 6.02 10.03
CA LYS A 8 11.88 5.87 11.23
C LYS A 8 10.43 5.79 10.77
N ASN A 9 9.75 4.71 11.14
CA ASN A 9 8.33 4.44 10.87
C ASN A 9 7.48 5.63 11.36
N ARG A 10 7.36 6.69 10.55
CA ARG A 10 6.75 7.97 10.94
C ARG A 10 5.27 7.87 10.64
N SER A 11 4.48 7.66 11.70
CA SER A 11 3.04 7.77 11.60
C SER A 11 2.64 9.19 11.23
N THR A 12 1.89 9.32 10.13
CA THR A 12 1.32 10.58 9.68
C THR A 12 -0.15 10.62 10.05
N LYS A 13 -0.60 11.72 10.67
CA LYS A 13 -2.00 11.89 11.02
C LYS A 13 -2.80 12.28 9.78
N ILE A 14 -3.89 11.57 9.53
CA ILE A 14 -4.85 11.88 8.47
C ILE A 14 -6.21 12.15 9.14
N SER A 15 -6.88 13.22 8.71
CA SER A 15 -8.25 13.53 9.13
C SER A 15 -9.19 13.19 7.98
N ILE A 16 -10.21 12.37 8.25
CA ILE A 16 -11.22 11.96 7.27
C ILE A 16 -12.61 12.18 7.84
N THR A 17 -13.58 12.44 6.96
CA THR A 17 -15.00 12.48 7.33
C THR A 17 -15.65 11.18 6.90
N LEU A 18 -16.36 10.54 7.83
CA LEU A 18 -17.16 9.34 7.60
C LEU A 18 -18.61 9.63 7.95
N ASP A 19 -19.54 8.95 7.32
CA ASP A 19 -20.93 9.03 7.73
C ASP A 19 -21.12 8.44 9.14
N SER A 20 -22.19 8.86 9.81
CA SER A 20 -22.44 8.48 11.20
C SER A 20 -22.70 6.99 11.39
N TYR A 21 -23.22 6.31 10.37
CA TYR A 21 -23.51 4.88 10.45
C TYR A 21 -22.19 4.08 10.42
N LEU A 22 -21.31 4.38 9.46
CA LEU A 22 -20.01 3.73 9.35
C LEU A 22 -19.13 3.99 10.58
N LYS A 23 -19.16 5.20 11.13
CA LYS A 23 -18.49 5.49 12.41
C LYS A 23 -18.98 4.56 13.53
N LYS A 24 -20.30 4.34 13.62
CA LYS A 24 -20.90 3.49 14.66
C LYS A 24 -20.50 2.04 14.51
N GLU A 25 -20.43 1.53 13.28
CA GLU A 25 -19.93 0.17 13.02
C GLU A 25 -18.46 0.02 13.44
N ILE A 26 -17.60 0.98 13.09
CA ILE A 26 -16.20 0.99 13.51
C ILE A 26 -16.09 0.99 15.04
N ASP A 27 -16.89 1.80 15.73
CA ASP A 27 -16.90 1.84 17.20
C ASP A 27 -17.31 0.49 17.81
N ASN A 28 -18.35 -0.15 17.28
CA ASN A 28 -18.83 -1.44 17.76
C ASN A 28 -17.77 -2.54 17.59
N ILE A 29 -17.18 -2.64 16.39
CA ILE A 29 -16.14 -3.64 16.08
C ILE A 29 -14.88 -3.36 16.91
N SER A 30 -14.51 -2.09 17.08
CA SER A 30 -13.39 -1.68 17.93
C SER A 30 -13.58 -2.16 19.38
N ALA A 31 -14.78 -2.00 19.93
CA ALA A 31 -15.11 -2.46 21.28
C ALA A 31 -15.11 -3.98 21.39
N GLU A 32 -15.67 -4.69 20.41
CA GLU A 32 -15.77 -6.15 20.40
C GLU A 32 -14.39 -6.83 20.28
N LEU A 33 -13.52 -6.30 19.42
CA LEU A 33 -12.20 -6.88 19.16
C LEU A 33 -11.08 -6.32 20.05
N GLY A 34 -11.35 -5.30 20.86
CA GLY A 34 -10.34 -4.59 21.65
C GLY A 34 -9.28 -3.88 20.80
N LYS A 35 -9.55 -3.64 19.50
CA LYS A 35 -8.66 -2.93 18.59
C LYS A 35 -8.93 -1.44 18.61
N THR A 36 -7.92 -0.61 18.35
CA THR A 36 -8.15 0.84 18.17
C THR A 36 -8.89 1.11 16.87
N ARG A 37 -9.74 2.15 16.84
CA ARG A 37 -10.42 2.59 15.61
C ARG A 37 -9.44 2.88 14.48
N SER A 38 -8.33 3.56 14.79
CA SER A 38 -7.28 3.85 13.82
C SER A 38 -6.62 2.58 13.28
N GLY A 39 -6.43 1.55 14.11
CA GLY A 39 -5.91 0.26 13.68
C GLY A 39 -6.86 -0.43 12.71
N LEU A 40 -8.16 -0.50 13.03
CA LEU A 40 -9.18 -1.05 12.12
C LEU A 40 -9.23 -0.31 10.78
N ILE A 41 -9.17 1.03 10.82
CA ILE A 41 -9.16 1.85 9.60
C ILE A 41 -7.88 1.61 8.80
N SER A 42 -6.71 1.48 9.45
CA SER A 42 -5.45 1.15 8.77
C SER A 42 -5.54 -0.20 8.07
N ASP A 43 -5.94 -1.24 8.80
CA ASP A 43 -6.08 -2.61 8.27
C ASP A 43 -7.02 -2.63 7.04
N ALA A 44 -8.15 -1.92 7.12
CA ALA A 44 -9.12 -1.84 6.03
C ALA A 44 -8.59 -1.09 4.81
N VAL A 45 -7.88 0.03 5.03
CA VAL A 45 -7.28 0.82 3.95
C VAL A 45 -6.16 0.02 3.27
N GLU A 46 -5.28 -0.64 4.04
CA GLU A 46 -4.22 -1.51 3.50
C GLU A 46 -4.81 -2.61 2.62
N TYR A 47 -5.82 -3.33 3.11
CA TYR A 47 -6.48 -4.38 2.32
C TYR A 47 -7.09 -3.84 1.01
N TYR A 48 -7.71 -2.66 1.06
CA TYR A 48 -8.28 -2.06 -0.13
C TYR A 48 -7.21 -1.59 -1.12
N LEU A 49 -6.09 -1.07 -0.64
CA LEU A 49 -4.96 -0.67 -1.48
C LEU A 49 -4.33 -1.88 -2.18
N ASP A 50 -4.16 -3.03 -1.51
CA ASP A 50 -3.67 -4.26 -2.14
C ASP A 50 -4.58 -4.70 -3.31
N PHE A 51 -5.90 -4.59 -3.12
CA PHE A 51 -6.88 -4.86 -4.18
C PHE A 51 -6.76 -3.87 -5.35
N LEU A 52 -6.57 -2.59 -5.06
CA LEU A 52 -6.39 -1.56 -6.08
C LEU A 52 -5.07 -1.72 -6.84
N ASP A 53 -3.99 -2.12 -6.18
CA ASP A 53 -2.70 -2.39 -6.80
C ASP A 53 -2.81 -3.51 -7.85
N MET A 54 -3.51 -4.59 -7.50
CA MET A 54 -3.81 -5.67 -8.46
C MET A 54 -4.64 -5.15 -9.65
N THR A 55 -5.61 -4.27 -9.39
CA THR A 55 -6.46 -3.67 -10.43
C THR A 55 -5.64 -2.81 -11.39
N ILE A 56 -4.73 -1.98 -10.86
CA ILE A 56 -3.82 -1.14 -11.64
C ILE A 56 -2.86 -2.01 -12.44
N ALA A 57 -2.30 -3.06 -11.84
CA ALA A 57 -1.38 -3.98 -12.52
C ALA A 57 -2.06 -4.66 -13.72
N LYS A 58 -3.30 -5.15 -13.54
CA LYS A 58 -4.09 -5.72 -14.65
C LYS A 58 -4.38 -4.71 -15.75
N ARG A 59 -4.68 -3.46 -15.38
CA ARG A 59 -4.88 -2.39 -16.35
C ARG A 59 -3.62 -2.16 -17.19
N ARG A 60 -2.46 -2.02 -16.53
CA ARG A 60 -1.16 -1.86 -17.20
C ARG A 60 -0.82 -3.03 -18.11
N LEU A 61 -1.07 -4.26 -17.64
CA LEU A 61 -0.82 -5.47 -18.42
C LEU A 61 -1.62 -5.50 -19.74
N ASN A 62 -2.83 -4.95 -19.74
CA ASN A 62 -3.72 -4.95 -20.90
C ASN A 62 -3.57 -3.69 -21.78
N ASP A 63 -2.79 -2.70 -21.35
CA ASP A 63 -2.55 -1.47 -22.11
C ASP A 63 -1.40 -1.69 -23.08
N THR A 64 -1.71 -1.84 -24.37
CA THR A 64 -0.70 -2.07 -25.41
C THR A 64 0.14 -0.83 -25.73
N SER A 65 -0.22 0.33 -25.16
CA SER A 65 0.56 1.57 -25.27
C SER A 65 1.55 1.76 -24.12
N ASP A 66 1.44 0.95 -23.06
CA ASP A 66 2.41 0.96 -21.97
C ASP A 66 3.77 0.41 -22.46
N GLU A 67 4.84 1.06 -22.01
CA GLU A 67 6.21 0.64 -22.31
C GLU A 67 6.50 -0.71 -21.63
N VAL A 68 6.88 -1.70 -22.44
CA VAL A 68 7.28 -3.03 -21.96
C VAL A 68 8.78 -3.21 -22.16
N ILE A 69 9.42 -3.84 -21.18
CA ILE A 69 10.83 -4.22 -21.27
C ILE A 69 10.94 -5.69 -21.66
N SER A 70 12.00 -6.04 -22.39
CA SER A 70 12.35 -7.42 -22.70
C SER A 70 12.78 -8.20 -21.45
N ALA A 71 12.72 -9.53 -21.53
CA ALA A 71 13.21 -10.39 -20.44
C ALA A 71 14.67 -10.10 -20.06
N LYS A 72 15.52 -9.75 -21.04
CA LYS A 72 16.93 -9.40 -20.81
C LYS A 72 17.09 -8.06 -20.08
N GLU A 73 16.26 -7.07 -20.41
CA GLU A 73 16.23 -5.79 -19.69
C GLU A 73 15.74 -5.97 -18.25
N MET A 74 14.76 -6.85 -18.04
CA MET A 74 14.30 -7.21 -16.70
C MET A 74 15.37 -7.94 -15.89
N GLU A 75 16.07 -8.91 -16.49
CA GLU A 75 17.20 -9.61 -15.86
C GLU A 75 18.31 -8.64 -15.45
N ASN A 76 18.69 -7.72 -16.34
CA ASN A 76 19.69 -6.69 -16.04
C ASN A 76 19.24 -5.76 -14.89
N PHE A 77 17.96 -5.41 -14.84
CA PHE A 77 17.40 -4.59 -13.77
C PHE A 77 17.48 -5.31 -12.42
N VAL A 78 17.06 -6.57 -12.36
CA VAL A 78 17.10 -7.40 -11.13
C VAL A 78 18.54 -7.59 -10.65
N ASN A 79 19.45 -7.99 -11.54
CA ASN A 79 20.87 -8.17 -11.20
C ASN A 79 21.54 -6.85 -10.76
N GLY A 80 21.05 -5.71 -11.27
CA GLY A 80 21.47 -4.36 -10.89
C GLY A 80 20.95 -3.90 -9.52
N MET A 81 19.90 -4.53 -8.99
CA MET A 81 19.38 -4.25 -7.65
C MET A 81 20.22 -4.94 -6.56
N ASP A 82 20.63 -6.20 -6.80
CA ASP A 82 21.47 -6.97 -5.86
C ASP A 82 22.87 -6.39 -5.69
N SER A 83 23.37 -5.64 -6.68
CA SER A 83 24.68 -4.99 -6.65
C SER A 83 24.71 -3.63 -5.95
N LYS A 84 23.56 -3.16 -5.43
CA LYS A 84 23.41 -1.88 -4.71
C LYS A 84 23.05 -2.05 -3.22
N LEU A 85 22.93 -3.28 -2.74
CA LEU A 85 22.81 -3.64 -1.31
C LEU A 85 24.19 -3.99 -0.74
#